data_AF-A0AAC9KWC6-F1
#
_entry.id   AF-A0AAC9KWC6-F1
#
_cell.length_a   1.000
_cell.length_b   1.000
_cell.length_c   1.000
_cell.angle_alpha   90.00
_cell.angle_beta   90.00
_cell.angle_gamma   90.00
#
_symmetry.space_group_name_H-M   'P 1'
#
loop_
_entity.id
_entity.type
_entity.pdbx_description
1 polymer ?
#
loop_
_entity_poly.entity_id
_entity_poly.type
_entity_poly.pdbx_seq_one_letter_code
_entity_poly.pdbx_strand_id
1 'polypeptide(L)'
;MRVDLLPLIELSLYINVSFCCKDFSIFNRILEELKCHLILLGHPIIKTLYIKHIDFCLCRQDNLKFIFTSLSKYINLALLEEFTLEIIPGYVDFETLKLLDEFCITRINLNVQSFSLEFRKIVGMPEISYEKLNILISNIRKFPFDLNIDMAINMPLQKKSHLKRDLKELLSYIPEHICFGDFICEEEGFIILRDFDNGINSEKLWFCALECLESNGYINYEITNFALKGHESKHNKLNWELKPYLGLGLHAVSLLFCNDKNNNVRALIRKDFGFVKANNHLVTFKFLEDLEFFIYHFIQGLGTIQGVSMRSLKLRFEYNEKQFIQFIDYCSTLGKKFVFNDNIILLKGHERFKLDFYLVKIINYFDDNFFKVKFRLP
;
A
#
# COMPACT_ATOMS: atom_id res chain seq x y z
N MET A 1 -4.36 -13.63 -23.90
CA MET A 1 -3.85 -12.55 -24.77
C MET A 1 -2.37 -12.41 -24.47
N ARG A 2 -1.47 -12.48 -25.46
CA ARG A 2 -0.03 -12.26 -25.22
C ARG A 2 0.16 -10.74 -25.09
N VAL A 3 0.31 -10.26 -23.86
CA VAL A 3 0.56 -8.84 -23.58
C VAL A 3 2.05 -8.59 -23.77
N ASP A 4 2.42 -7.63 -24.61
CA ASP A 4 3.81 -7.25 -24.85
C ASP A 4 4.26 -6.27 -23.75
N LEU A 5 4.60 -6.81 -22.57
CA LEU A 5 5.03 -6.03 -21.43
C LEU A 5 6.35 -5.30 -21.73
N LEU A 6 6.44 -4.05 -21.28
CA LEU A 6 7.69 -3.31 -21.39
C LEU A 6 8.71 -3.86 -20.39
N PRO A 7 9.98 -4.04 -20.81
CA PRO A 7 11.04 -4.44 -19.89
C PRO A 7 11.29 -3.35 -18.85
N LEU A 8 11.64 -3.76 -17.65
CA LEU A 8 11.90 -2.88 -16.52
C LEU A 8 13.34 -3.07 -16.03
N ILE A 9 13.95 -1.99 -15.56
CA ILE A 9 15.26 -2.05 -14.90
C ILE A 9 15.08 -2.44 -13.42
N GLU A 10 14.06 -1.86 -12.78
CA GLU A 10 13.76 -2.04 -11.36
C GLU A 10 12.28 -2.35 -11.16
N LEU A 11 11.96 -3.11 -10.10
CA LEU A 11 10.60 -3.52 -9.79
C LEU A 11 10.36 -3.57 -8.27
N SER A 12 9.17 -3.13 -7.87
CA SER A 12 8.61 -3.37 -6.53
C SER A 12 7.74 -4.62 -6.57
N LEU A 13 7.94 -5.54 -5.63
CA LEU A 13 7.21 -6.81 -5.57
C LEU A 13 6.33 -6.87 -4.32
N TYR A 14 5.06 -7.19 -4.51
CA TYR A 14 4.10 -7.46 -3.46
C TYR A 14 3.56 -8.88 -3.60
N ILE A 15 3.54 -9.65 -2.52
CA ILE A 15 3.04 -11.03 -2.52
C ILE A 15 2.02 -11.18 -1.40
N ASN A 16 0.79 -11.54 -1.75
CA ASN A 16 -0.22 -11.91 -0.78
C ASN A 16 -0.24 -13.43 -0.59
N VAL A 17 0.10 -13.90 0.61
CA VAL A 17 0.13 -15.33 0.94
C VAL A 17 -1.06 -15.78 1.79
N SER A 18 -2.10 -14.97 1.92
CA SER A 18 -3.23 -15.23 2.83
C SER A 18 -3.94 -16.58 2.66
N PHE A 19 -3.89 -17.18 1.47
CA PHE A 19 -4.50 -18.50 1.20
C PHE A 19 -3.52 -19.66 1.28
N CYS A 20 -2.22 -19.40 1.43
CA CYS A 20 -1.19 -20.43 1.41
C CYS A 20 -1.26 -21.36 2.64
N CYS A 21 -1.85 -20.93 3.76
CA CYS A 21 -2.09 -21.86 4.86
C CYS A 21 -3.16 -22.92 4.50
N LYS A 22 -4.23 -22.52 3.80
CA LYS A 22 -5.31 -23.44 3.42
C LYS A 22 -4.82 -24.46 2.40
N ASP A 23 -3.96 -24.03 1.47
CA ASP A 23 -3.33 -24.87 0.47
C ASP A 23 -1.95 -24.31 0.09
N PHE A 24 -0.89 -24.98 0.53
CA PHE A 24 0.48 -24.52 0.29
C PHE A 24 0.92 -24.64 -1.18
N SER A 25 0.19 -25.41 -2.02
CA SER A 25 0.45 -25.48 -3.46
C SER A 25 0.21 -24.14 -4.17
N ILE A 26 -0.62 -23.26 -3.57
CA ILE A 26 -0.84 -21.88 -4.01
C ILE A 26 0.49 -21.12 -4.05
N PHE A 27 1.37 -21.32 -3.07
CA PHE A 27 2.66 -20.64 -3.07
C PHE A 27 3.55 -21.08 -4.25
N ASN A 28 3.53 -22.36 -4.63
CA ASN A 28 4.25 -22.83 -5.82
C ASN A 28 3.72 -22.15 -7.09
N ARG A 29 2.41 -21.91 -7.20
CA ARG A 29 1.83 -21.17 -8.32
C ARG A 29 2.28 -19.71 -8.33
N ILE A 30 2.42 -19.09 -7.16
CA ILE A 30 2.94 -17.72 -7.04
C ILE A 30 4.38 -17.68 -7.59
N LEU A 31 5.20 -18.68 -7.26
CA LEU A 31 6.58 -18.77 -7.77
C LEU A 31 6.65 -18.97 -9.28
N GLU A 32 5.80 -19.82 -9.85
CA GLU A 32 5.75 -20.01 -11.32
C GLU A 32 5.28 -18.74 -12.02
N GLU A 33 4.31 -18.02 -11.44
CA GLU A 33 3.87 -16.73 -11.99
C GLU A 33 4.96 -15.66 -11.86
N LEU A 34 5.66 -15.60 -10.73
CA LEU A 34 6.81 -14.73 -10.54
C LEU A 34 7.86 -14.98 -11.62
N LYS A 35 8.26 -16.23 -11.81
CA LYS A 35 9.22 -16.63 -12.85
C LYS A 35 8.79 -16.17 -14.24
N CYS A 36 7.52 -16.39 -14.60
CA CYS A 36 6.98 -15.95 -15.90
C CYS A 36 7.06 -14.43 -16.05
N HIS A 37 6.67 -13.66 -15.03
CA HIS A 37 6.70 -12.19 -15.10
C HIS A 37 8.12 -11.65 -15.11
N LEU A 38 9.06 -12.26 -14.38
CA LEU A 38 10.47 -11.85 -14.44
C LEU A 38 11.02 -11.99 -15.85
N ILE A 39 10.68 -13.07 -16.58
CA ILE A 39 11.09 -13.23 -17.99
C ILE A 39 10.43 -12.15 -18.86
N LEU A 40 9.12 -11.95 -18.74
CA LEU A 40 8.37 -10.98 -19.56
C LEU A 40 8.81 -9.53 -19.31
N LEU A 41 9.26 -9.21 -18.11
CA LEU A 41 9.72 -7.87 -17.72
C LEU A 41 11.23 -7.67 -17.95
N GLY A 42 11.93 -8.64 -18.56
CA GLY A 42 13.35 -8.52 -18.87
C GLY A 42 14.29 -8.68 -17.68
N HIS A 43 13.87 -9.45 -16.66
CA HIS A 43 14.60 -9.70 -15.41
C HIS A 43 15.01 -8.42 -14.65
N PRO A 44 14.04 -7.61 -14.21
CA PRO A 44 14.32 -6.40 -13.44
C PRO A 44 14.97 -6.74 -12.10
N ILE A 45 15.75 -5.79 -11.58
CA ILE A 45 16.25 -5.83 -10.21
C ILE A 45 15.08 -5.55 -9.27
N ILE A 46 14.77 -6.50 -8.38
CA ILE A 46 13.75 -6.28 -7.35
C ILE A 46 14.34 -5.37 -6.27
N LYS A 47 13.73 -4.20 -6.08
CA LYS A 47 14.19 -3.19 -5.10
C LYS A 47 13.46 -3.28 -3.78
N THR A 48 12.18 -3.63 -3.81
CA THR A 48 11.40 -3.82 -2.60
C THR A 48 10.59 -5.10 -2.69
N LEU A 49 10.42 -5.76 -1.56
CA LEU A 49 9.56 -6.93 -1.41
C LEU A 49 8.65 -6.74 -0.20
N TYR A 50 7.34 -6.83 -0.41
CA TYR A 50 6.34 -6.85 0.66
C TYR A 50 5.61 -8.20 0.63
N ILE A 51 5.63 -8.93 1.73
CA ILE A 51 4.85 -10.16 1.89
C ILE A 51 3.72 -9.91 2.89
N LYS A 52 2.48 -9.94 2.38
CA LYS A 52 1.25 -9.74 3.16
C LYS A 52 0.74 -11.06 3.74
N HIS A 53 0.23 -10.98 4.97
CA HIS A 53 -0.61 -11.99 5.62
C HIS A 53 0.12 -13.28 6.05
N ILE A 54 1.17 -13.16 6.86
CA ILE A 54 1.71 -14.32 7.56
C ILE A 54 0.84 -14.60 8.79
N ASP A 55 0.06 -15.68 8.70
CA ASP A 55 -0.77 -16.20 9.77
C ASP A 55 -0.04 -17.25 10.64
N PHE A 56 -0.75 -17.83 11.61
CA PHE A 56 -0.22 -18.84 12.54
C PHE A 56 0.48 -20.01 11.84
N CYS A 57 -0.06 -20.42 10.71
CA CYS A 57 0.33 -21.61 9.98
C CYS A 57 1.58 -21.34 9.15
N LEU A 58 1.64 -20.17 8.52
CA LEU A 58 2.81 -19.74 7.76
C LEU A 58 3.96 -19.28 8.65
N CYS A 59 3.71 -18.81 9.87
CA CYS A 59 4.75 -18.39 10.83
C CYS A 59 5.66 -19.52 11.34
N ARG A 60 5.35 -20.80 11.06
CA ARG A 60 6.23 -21.91 11.40
C ARG A 60 7.57 -21.77 10.67
N GLN A 61 8.68 -21.97 11.38
CA GLN A 61 10.02 -21.75 10.84
C GLN A 61 10.29 -22.53 9.54
N ASP A 62 9.85 -23.79 9.44
CA ASP A 62 10.04 -24.60 8.23
C ASP A 62 9.30 -23.99 7.02
N ASN A 63 8.10 -23.44 7.23
CA ASN A 63 7.30 -22.82 6.18
C ASN A 63 7.93 -21.49 5.73
N LEU A 64 8.33 -20.64 6.68
CA LEU A 64 9.03 -19.38 6.37
C LEU A 64 10.35 -19.64 5.64
N LYS A 65 11.15 -20.58 6.14
CA LYS A 65 12.42 -20.98 5.53
C LYS A 65 12.20 -21.49 4.11
N PHE A 66 11.17 -22.31 3.89
CA PHE A 66 10.81 -22.75 2.54
C PHE A 66 10.42 -21.58 1.63
N ILE A 67 9.57 -20.67 2.11
CA ILE A 67 9.11 -19.49 1.36
C ILE A 67 10.30 -18.64 0.93
N PHE A 68 11.15 -18.25 1.87
CA PHE A 68 12.28 -17.35 1.60
C PHE A 68 13.37 -18.03 0.77
N THR A 69 13.69 -19.30 1.04
CA THR A 69 14.64 -20.08 0.21
C THR A 69 14.12 -20.28 -1.22
N SER A 70 12.81 -20.36 -1.41
CA SER A 70 12.23 -20.49 -2.74
C SER A 70 12.22 -19.16 -3.49
N LEU A 71 11.91 -18.06 -2.81
CA LEU A 71 12.00 -16.70 -3.37
C LEU A 71 13.44 -16.32 -3.72
N SER A 72 14.43 -16.72 -2.89
CA SER A 72 15.84 -16.41 -3.12
C SER A 72 16.44 -17.06 -4.38
N LYS A 73 15.74 -18.02 -5.00
CA LYS A 73 16.10 -18.58 -6.32
C LYS A 73 15.80 -17.63 -7.47
N TYR A 74 14.89 -16.68 -7.27
CA TYR A 74 14.42 -15.74 -8.27
C TYR A 74 14.79 -14.28 -7.94
N ILE A 75 15.02 -14.00 -6.66
CA ILE A 75 15.26 -12.66 -6.13
C ILE A 75 16.59 -12.66 -5.38
N ASN A 76 17.46 -11.71 -5.70
CA ASN A 76 18.63 -11.47 -4.87
C ASN A 76 18.24 -10.65 -3.64
N LEU A 77 17.96 -11.32 -2.52
CA LEU A 77 17.50 -10.69 -1.27
C LEU A 77 18.49 -9.64 -0.74
N ALA A 78 19.78 -9.77 -1.02
CA ALA A 78 20.81 -8.81 -0.58
C ALA A 78 20.79 -7.48 -1.37
N LEU A 79 20.09 -7.41 -2.50
CA LEU A 79 19.91 -6.18 -3.27
C LEU A 79 18.60 -5.45 -2.94
N LEU A 80 17.76 -6.02 -2.05
CA LEU A 80 16.54 -5.36 -1.60
C LEU A 80 16.90 -4.13 -0.77
N GLU A 81 16.30 -3.01 -1.12
CA GLU A 81 16.36 -1.78 -0.35
C GLU A 81 15.36 -1.76 0.80
N GLU A 82 14.29 -2.56 0.70
CA GLU A 82 13.32 -2.82 1.74
C GLU A 82 12.71 -4.21 1.55
N PHE A 83 12.77 -5.06 2.58
CA PHE A 83 12.03 -6.31 2.66
C PHE A 83 11.10 -6.26 3.87
N THR A 84 9.80 -6.14 3.60
CA THR A 84 8.74 -6.03 4.60
C THR A 84 7.97 -7.34 4.73
N LEU A 85 7.80 -7.79 5.98
CA LEU A 85 6.94 -8.93 6.32
C LEU A 85 5.80 -8.46 7.21
N GLU A 86 4.56 -8.72 6.81
CA GLU A 86 3.39 -8.51 7.67
C GLU A 86 3.16 -9.68 8.62
N ILE A 87 3.05 -9.36 9.91
CA ILE A 87 2.87 -10.31 10.99
C ILE A 87 1.67 -9.92 11.83
N ILE A 88 0.82 -10.91 12.11
CA ILE A 88 -0.24 -10.78 13.10
C ILE A 88 0.36 -11.08 14.49
N PRO A 89 0.19 -10.18 15.49
CA PRO A 89 0.66 -10.44 16.84
C PRO A 89 0.12 -11.75 17.41
N GLY A 90 1.01 -12.56 17.99
CA GLY A 90 0.67 -13.83 18.65
C GLY A 90 1.13 -15.08 17.92
N TYR A 91 1.62 -14.93 16.68
CA TYR A 91 2.09 -16.04 15.85
C TYR A 91 3.62 -16.16 15.73
N VAL A 92 4.35 -15.19 16.26
CA VAL A 92 5.81 -15.09 16.12
C VAL A 92 6.47 -15.21 17.48
N ASP A 93 7.51 -16.03 17.55
CA ASP A 93 8.40 -16.15 18.70
C ASP A 93 9.80 -15.61 18.37
N PHE A 94 10.71 -15.68 19.35
CA PHE A 94 12.07 -15.16 19.21
C PHE A 94 12.89 -15.89 18.12
N GLU A 95 12.71 -17.21 17.97
CA GLU A 95 13.44 -17.99 16.98
C GLU A 95 12.95 -17.68 15.55
N THR A 96 11.64 -17.43 15.38
CA THR A 96 11.11 -16.90 14.13
C THR A 96 11.76 -15.56 13.78
N LEU A 97 11.89 -14.62 14.72
CA LEU A 97 12.54 -13.32 14.46
C LEU A 97 14.01 -13.48 14.04
N LYS A 98 14.74 -14.41 14.66
CA LYS A 98 16.11 -14.75 14.25
C LYS A 98 16.16 -15.27 12.81
N LEU A 99 15.23 -16.15 12.43
CA LEU A 99 15.11 -16.60 11.05
C LEU A 99 14.82 -15.44 10.09
N LEU A 100 13.99 -14.47 10.49
CA LEU A 100 13.71 -13.30 9.64
C LEU A 100 14.96 -12.47 9.36
N ASP A 101 15.81 -12.27 10.37
CA ASP A 101 17.10 -11.56 10.25
C ASP A 101 18.06 -12.32 9.30
N GLU A 102 18.12 -13.64 9.40
CA GLU A 102 18.91 -14.51 8.50
C GLU A 102 18.52 -14.36 7.02
N PHE A 103 17.27 -13.97 6.73
CA PHE A 103 16.75 -13.78 5.36
C PHE A 103 16.68 -12.32 4.92
N CYS A 104 17.44 -11.43 5.58
CA CYS A 104 17.57 -10.01 5.22
C CYS A 104 16.25 -9.23 5.27
N ILE A 105 15.31 -9.60 6.14
CA ILE A 105 14.13 -8.77 6.39
C ILE A 105 14.58 -7.48 7.07
N THR A 106 14.07 -6.35 6.58
CA THR A 106 14.47 -5.02 7.08
C THR A 106 13.33 -4.32 7.81
N ARG A 107 12.08 -4.73 7.58
CA ARG A 107 10.90 -4.12 8.19
C ARG A 107 9.90 -5.18 8.62
N ILE A 108 9.42 -5.07 9.85
CA ILE A 108 8.28 -5.85 10.34
C ILE A 108 7.05 -4.95 10.33
N ASN A 109 6.02 -5.34 9.58
CA ASN A 109 4.71 -4.75 9.72
C ASN A 109 3.89 -5.55 10.75
N LEU A 110 3.71 -4.99 11.94
CA LEU A 110 2.93 -5.60 13.00
C LEU A 110 1.47 -5.14 12.94
N ASN A 111 0.58 -6.05 12.56
CA ASN A 111 -0.83 -5.76 12.36
C ASN A 111 -1.61 -5.78 13.70
N VAL A 112 -1.53 -4.69 14.48
CA VAL A 112 -2.08 -4.61 15.85
C VAL A 112 -3.56 -4.28 15.87
N GLN A 113 -4.04 -3.42 14.96
CA GLN A 113 -5.40 -2.87 14.86
C GLN A 113 -5.81 -1.99 16.06
N SER A 114 -5.72 -2.52 17.29
CA SER A 114 -5.97 -1.81 18.55
C SER A 114 -5.23 -2.48 19.71
N PHE A 115 -4.89 -1.72 20.75
CA PHE A 115 -4.33 -2.27 22.00
C PHE A 115 -5.44 -2.74 22.97
N SER A 116 -6.70 -2.48 22.64
CA SER A 116 -7.85 -3.01 23.37
C SER A 116 -8.20 -4.43 22.91
N LEU A 117 -8.23 -5.39 23.84
CA LEU A 117 -8.73 -6.74 23.55
C LEU A 117 -10.16 -6.73 23.01
N GLU A 118 -11.02 -5.84 23.50
CA GLU A 118 -12.41 -5.71 23.06
C GLU A 118 -12.48 -5.34 21.56
N PHE A 119 -11.73 -4.32 21.14
CA PHE A 119 -11.74 -3.88 19.75
C PHE A 119 -11.07 -4.89 18.83
N ARG A 120 -9.99 -5.55 19.28
CA ARG A 120 -9.39 -6.67 18.53
C ARG A 120 -10.39 -7.80 18.27
N LYS A 121 -11.22 -8.16 19.26
CA LYS A 121 -12.30 -9.14 19.07
C LYS A 121 -13.34 -8.67 18.06
N ILE A 122 -13.75 -7.39 18.13
CA ILE A 122 -14.71 -6.80 17.20
C ILE A 122 -14.22 -6.91 15.75
N VAL A 123 -12.92 -6.69 15.50
CA VAL A 123 -12.35 -6.77 14.15
C VAL A 123 -11.85 -8.17 13.76
N GLY A 124 -12.15 -9.20 14.56
CA GLY A 124 -11.80 -10.59 14.24
C GLY A 124 -10.32 -10.94 14.41
N MET A 125 -9.55 -10.12 15.13
CA MET A 125 -8.14 -10.38 15.39
C MET A 125 -7.95 -11.40 16.52
N PRO A 126 -6.88 -12.22 16.47
CA PRO A 126 -6.55 -13.14 17.55
C PRO A 126 -6.35 -12.42 18.88
N GLU A 127 -6.74 -13.08 19.97
CA GLU A 127 -6.52 -12.59 21.31
C GLU A 127 -5.03 -12.69 21.68
N ILE A 128 -4.45 -11.55 22.09
CA ILE A 128 -3.11 -11.48 22.67
C ILE A 128 -3.18 -10.60 23.92
N SER A 129 -2.51 -11.03 25.00
CA SER A 129 -2.39 -10.19 26.18
C SER A 129 -1.41 -9.03 25.92
N TYR A 130 -1.63 -7.92 26.62
CA TYR A 130 -0.72 -6.77 26.58
C TYR A 130 0.73 -7.18 26.92
N GLU A 131 0.91 -8.07 27.90
CA GLU A 131 2.22 -8.62 28.27
C GLU A 131 2.90 -9.37 27.12
N LYS A 132 2.18 -10.25 26.41
CA LYS A 132 2.73 -10.97 25.26
C LYS A 132 3.07 -10.04 24.11
N LEU A 133 2.25 -9.01 23.87
CA LEU A 133 2.54 -7.99 22.86
C LEU A 133 3.79 -7.18 23.21
N ASN A 134 3.94 -6.78 24.47
CA ASN A 134 5.15 -6.11 24.98
C ASN A 134 6.41 -6.96 24.78
N ILE A 135 6.34 -8.25 25.12
CA ILE A 135 7.46 -9.19 24.95
C ILE A 135 7.80 -9.32 23.47
N LEU A 136 6.80 -9.47 22.59
CA LEU A 136 7.01 -9.55 21.15
C LEU A 136 7.72 -8.30 20.61
N ILE A 137 7.21 -7.11 20.92
CA ILE A 137 7.82 -5.86 20.46
C ILE A 137 9.24 -5.71 21.03
N SER A 138 9.44 -6.01 22.32
CA SER A 138 10.77 -6.00 22.95
C SER A 138 11.75 -6.97 22.27
N ASN A 139 11.26 -8.11 21.78
CA ASN A 139 12.08 -9.05 21.02
C ASN A 139 12.37 -8.56 19.61
N ILE A 140 11.40 -7.95 18.91
CA ILE A 140 11.62 -7.32 17.59
C ILE A 140 12.74 -6.28 17.69
N ARG A 141 12.73 -5.46 18.75
CA ARG A 141 13.75 -4.42 19.01
C ARG A 141 15.18 -4.93 19.21
N LYS A 142 15.39 -6.23 19.38
CA LYS A 142 16.73 -6.84 19.47
C LYS A 142 17.37 -7.08 18.10
N PHE A 143 16.61 -6.91 17.02
CA PHE A 143 17.03 -7.10 15.64
C PHE A 143 17.02 -5.76 14.89
N PRO A 144 17.76 -5.61 13.78
CA PRO A 144 17.86 -4.37 13.03
C PRO A 144 16.63 -4.13 12.12
N PHE A 145 15.43 -4.41 12.62
CA PHE A 145 14.18 -4.20 11.88
C PHE A 145 13.61 -2.81 12.16
N ASP A 146 13.15 -2.13 11.11
CA ASP A 146 12.16 -1.07 11.27
C ASP A 146 10.84 -1.70 11.75
N LEU A 147 10.27 -1.14 12.82
CA LEU A 147 8.95 -1.53 13.30
C LEU A 147 7.89 -0.62 12.68
N ASN A 148 7.03 -1.20 11.83
CA ASN A 148 5.75 -0.62 11.50
C ASN A 148 4.65 -1.22 12.40
N ILE A 149 3.71 -0.38 12.83
CA ILE A 149 2.49 -0.84 13.52
C ILE A 149 1.26 -0.36 12.74
N ASP A 150 0.43 -1.30 12.30
CA ASP A 150 -0.86 -0.99 11.68
C ASP A 150 -1.95 -0.85 12.75
N MET A 151 -2.63 0.28 12.71
CA MET A 151 -3.71 0.67 13.61
C MET A 151 -4.96 1.04 12.82
N ALA A 152 -6.12 0.74 13.40
CA ALA A 152 -7.41 1.02 12.77
C ALA A 152 -8.21 2.08 13.54
N ILE A 153 -8.93 2.90 12.78
CA ILE A 153 -9.98 3.79 13.28
C ILE A 153 -11.34 3.45 12.69
N ASN A 154 -12.38 4.07 13.23
CA ASN A 154 -13.77 3.85 12.83
C ASN A 154 -14.22 2.39 12.99
N MET A 155 -13.59 1.68 13.93
CA MET A 155 -14.09 0.38 14.36
C MET A 155 -15.48 0.52 15.00
N PRO A 156 -16.36 -0.50 14.90
CA PRO A 156 -17.65 -0.50 15.58
C PRO A 156 -17.48 -0.19 17.07
N LEU A 157 -18.31 0.72 17.61
CA LEU A 157 -18.31 1.17 19.02
C LEU A 157 -17.08 2.00 19.46
N GLN A 158 -16.14 2.31 18.56
CA GLN A 158 -14.97 3.11 18.90
C GLN A 158 -15.37 4.53 19.33
N LYS A 159 -14.66 5.10 20.29
CA LYS A 159 -14.86 6.49 20.76
C LYS A 159 -13.53 7.19 20.75
N LYS A 160 -13.52 8.52 20.74
CA LYS A 160 -12.27 9.31 20.84
C LYS A 160 -11.41 8.92 22.05
N SER A 161 -12.03 8.54 23.17
CA SER A 161 -11.32 8.05 24.36
C SER A 161 -10.63 6.69 24.16
N HIS A 162 -11.18 5.82 23.31
CA HIS A 162 -10.56 4.55 22.92
C HIS A 162 -9.32 4.82 22.09
N LEU A 163 -9.46 5.66 21.06
CA LEU A 163 -8.35 6.08 20.21
C LEU A 163 -7.21 6.73 21.02
N LYS A 164 -7.53 7.64 21.93
CA LYS A 164 -6.50 8.28 22.78
C LYS A 164 -5.70 7.28 23.62
N ARG A 165 -6.33 6.18 24.07
CA ARG A 165 -5.64 5.10 24.78
C ARG A 165 -4.73 4.33 23.83
N ASP A 166 -5.24 3.96 22.66
CA ASP A 166 -4.45 3.27 21.63
C ASP A 166 -3.23 4.09 21.20
N LEU A 167 -3.39 5.40 20.96
CA LEU A 167 -2.28 6.30 20.61
C LEU A 167 -1.23 6.40 21.73
N LYS A 168 -1.66 6.46 23.00
CA LYS A 168 -0.75 6.50 24.14
C LYS A 168 0.10 5.23 24.20
N GLU A 169 -0.52 4.07 24.04
CA GLU A 169 0.19 2.79 24.01
C GLU A 169 1.11 2.70 22.79
N LEU A 170 0.61 3.03 21.59
CA LEU A 170 1.36 3.06 20.34
C LEU A 170 2.67 3.85 20.47
N LEU A 171 2.57 5.08 20.98
CA LEU A 171 3.71 5.98 21.15
C LEU A 171 4.72 5.49 22.20
N SER A 172 4.28 4.68 23.17
CA SER A 172 5.19 4.08 24.15
C SER A 172 6.20 3.10 23.52
N TYR A 173 5.85 2.52 22.36
CA TYR A 173 6.74 1.63 21.60
C TYR A 173 7.66 2.35 20.62
N ILE A 174 7.43 3.65 20.38
CA ILE A 174 8.20 4.52 19.47
C ILE A 174 8.45 3.82 18.11
N PRO A 175 7.42 3.27 17.43
CA PRO A 175 7.62 2.58 16.16
C PRO A 175 8.24 3.53 15.13
N GLU A 176 9.10 3.03 14.26
CA GLU A 176 9.70 3.83 13.19
C GLU A 176 8.64 4.30 12.19
N HIS A 177 7.58 3.52 12.03
CA HIS A 177 6.50 3.75 11.09
C HIS A 177 5.15 3.33 11.66
N ILE A 178 4.09 4.01 11.25
CA ILE A 178 2.72 3.73 11.68
C ILE A 178 1.83 3.82 10.44
N CYS A 179 1.11 2.73 10.15
CA CYS A 179 -0.06 2.80 9.27
C CYS A 179 -1.28 3.04 10.15
N PHE A 180 -2.07 4.04 9.79
CA PHE A 180 -3.22 4.47 10.54
C PHE A 180 -4.37 4.74 9.57
N GLY A 181 -5.20 3.73 9.38
CA GLY A 181 -6.24 3.72 8.36
C GLY A 181 -7.63 3.49 8.94
N ASP A 182 -8.64 3.78 8.12
CA ASP A 182 -9.99 3.33 8.42
C ASP A 182 -10.04 1.81 8.46
N PHE A 183 -10.77 1.29 9.44
CA PHE A 183 -11.15 -0.12 9.45
C PHE A 183 -12.04 -0.37 8.22
N ILE A 184 -11.48 -1.10 7.25
CA ILE A 184 -12.20 -1.54 6.07
C ILE A 184 -12.47 -3.04 6.25
N CYS A 185 -13.74 -3.39 6.32
CA CYS A 185 -14.16 -4.79 6.32
C CYS A 185 -14.01 -5.35 4.89
N GLU A 186 -12.98 -6.16 4.63
CA GLU A 186 -12.79 -6.86 3.35
C GLU A 186 -13.65 -8.15 3.33
N GLU A 187 -14.49 -8.34 2.30
CA GLU A 187 -15.40 -9.51 2.24
C GLU A 187 -14.75 -10.79 1.67
N GLU A 188 -14.61 -11.80 2.51
CA GLU A 188 -15.07 -13.19 2.23
C GLU A 188 -16.23 -13.55 3.17
N GLY A 189 -17.28 -12.72 3.19
CA GLY A 189 -18.47 -12.95 4.01
C GLY A 189 -19.03 -11.68 4.64
N PHE A 190 -19.58 -10.80 3.79
CA PHE A 190 -20.44 -9.64 4.07
C PHE A 190 -20.51 -9.08 5.50
N ILE A 191 -20.05 -7.82 5.68
CA ILE A 191 -20.91 -6.61 5.71
C ILE A 191 -20.09 -5.42 5.16
N ILE A 192 -20.61 -4.85 4.08
CA ILE A 192 -20.32 -3.53 3.52
C ILE A 192 -20.60 -2.46 4.59
N LEU A 193 -19.61 -1.64 4.97
CA LEU A 193 -19.89 -0.35 5.63
C LEU A 193 -20.14 0.73 4.57
N ARG A 194 -21.22 0.58 3.80
CA ARG A 194 -21.89 1.74 3.18
C ARG A 194 -22.93 2.13 4.22
N ASP A 195 -22.67 3.23 4.90
CA ASP A 195 -23.57 3.87 5.88
C ASP A 195 -23.67 3.22 7.27
N PHE A 196 -22.54 2.84 7.89
CA PHE A 196 -22.51 2.91 9.36
C PHE A 196 -22.25 4.36 9.77
N ASP A 197 -23.31 5.16 9.81
CA ASP A 197 -23.30 6.38 10.62
C ASP A 197 -23.31 5.95 12.10
N ASN A 198 -22.12 5.62 12.62
CA ASN A 198 -21.93 5.33 14.03
C ASN A 198 -22.13 6.58 14.92
N GLY A 199 -22.54 7.72 14.36
CA GLY A 199 -22.48 9.03 15.01
C GLY A 199 -21.03 9.48 15.30
N ILE A 200 -20.04 8.74 14.81
CA ILE A 200 -18.62 9.01 14.97
C ILE A 200 -18.19 9.84 13.75
N ASN A 201 -17.73 11.05 14.02
CA ASN A 201 -17.10 11.85 13.00
C ASN A 201 -15.69 11.30 12.75
N SER A 202 -15.55 10.45 11.73
CA SER A 202 -14.30 9.81 11.27
C SER A 202 -13.17 10.82 11.11
N GLU A 203 -13.49 11.97 10.51
CA GLU A 203 -12.61 13.11 10.34
C GLU A 203 -12.05 13.61 11.70
N LYS A 204 -12.88 13.72 12.75
CA LYS A 204 -12.42 14.11 14.10
C LYS A 204 -11.49 13.07 14.74
N LEU A 205 -11.67 11.78 14.48
CA LEU A 205 -10.77 10.75 14.98
C LEU A 205 -9.44 10.80 14.23
N TRP A 206 -9.49 10.91 12.91
CA TRP A 206 -8.28 11.00 12.08
C TRP A 206 -7.46 12.25 12.42
N PHE A 207 -8.07 13.45 12.52
CA PHE A 207 -7.36 14.65 12.97
C PHE A 207 -6.78 14.50 14.38
N CYS A 208 -7.48 13.83 15.29
CA CYS A 208 -6.95 13.57 16.64
C CYS A 208 -5.69 12.70 16.59
N ALA A 209 -5.64 11.71 15.71
CA ALA A 209 -4.46 10.87 15.53
C ALA A 209 -3.32 11.65 14.87
N LEU A 210 -3.62 12.36 13.78
CA LEU A 210 -2.69 13.21 13.05
C LEU A 210 -2.00 14.23 13.95
N GLU A 211 -2.75 15.05 14.69
CA GLU A 211 -2.19 16.05 15.62
C GLU A 211 -1.31 15.38 16.68
N CYS A 212 -1.76 14.24 17.21
CA CYS A 212 -1.02 13.50 18.22
C CYS A 212 0.29 12.92 17.67
N LEU A 213 0.29 12.36 16.46
CA LEU A 213 1.47 11.74 15.86
C LEU A 213 2.47 12.82 15.39
N GLU A 214 2.00 13.89 14.75
CA GLU A 214 2.86 15.00 14.32
C GLU A 214 3.52 15.71 15.51
N SER A 215 2.79 15.93 16.60
CA SER A 215 3.37 16.51 17.83
C SER A 215 4.41 15.59 18.51
N ASN A 216 4.45 14.31 18.15
CA ASN A 216 5.46 13.34 18.60
C ASN A 216 6.54 13.06 17.53
N GLY A 217 6.63 13.90 16.49
CA GLY A 217 7.72 13.87 15.51
C GLY A 217 7.50 12.95 14.31
N TYR A 218 6.32 12.36 14.17
CA TYR A 218 5.96 11.57 12.99
C TYR A 218 5.54 12.47 11.83
N ILE A 219 6.03 12.16 10.64
CA ILE A 219 5.67 12.85 9.39
C ILE A 219 4.55 12.05 8.72
N ASN A 220 3.37 12.66 8.56
CA ASN A 220 2.32 12.13 7.69
C ASN A 220 2.74 12.34 6.23
N TYR A 221 3.46 11.37 5.65
CA TYR A 221 4.04 11.52 4.32
C TYR A 221 3.03 11.19 3.19
N GLU A 222 2.00 10.41 3.51
CA GLU A 222 0.81 10.19 2.69
C GLU A 222 -0.44 9.97 3.56
N ILE A 223 -1.61 9.73 2.99
CA ILE A 223 -2.92 9.74 3.64
C ILE A 223 -2.98 8.88 4.91
N THR A 224 -2.48 7.63 4.87
CA THR A 224 -2.65 6.68 5.98
C THR A 224 -1.37 6.39 6.76
N ASN A 225 -0.19 6.68 6.21
CA ASN A 225 1.09 6.33 6.82
C ASN A 225 1.84 7.53 7.38
N PHE A 226 2.47 7.26 8.50
CA PHE A 226 3.26 8.16 9.31
C PHE A 226 4.63 7.52 9.54
N ALA A 227 5.68 8.30 9.53
CA ALA A 227 7.01 7.77 9.81
C ALA A 227 7.86 8.77 10.56
N LEU A 228 8.80 8.27 11.36
CA LEU A 228 9.97 9.05 11.73
C LEU A 228 10.80 9.35 10.48
N LYS A 229 11.48 10.49 10.46
CA LYS A 229 12.25 10.94 9.29
C LYS A 229 13.25 9.86 8.84
N GLY A 230 13.18 9.47 7.57
CA GLY A 230 14.06 8.45 6.98
C GLY A 230 13.57 7.01 7.10
N HIS A 231 12.44 6.78 7.80
CA HIS A 231 11.83 5.46 7.97
C HIS A 231 10.53 5.29 7.17
N GLU A 232 10.23 6.20 6.23
CA GLU A 232 9.05 6.03 5.37
C GLU A 232 9.20 4.75 4.51
N SER A 233 8.11 3.99 4.34
CA SER A 233 8.18 2.76 3.54
C SER A 233 8.56 3.05 2.08
N LYS A 234 9.65 2.43 1.64
CA LYS A 234 10.10 2.52 0.24
C LYS A 234 9.11 1.83 -0.69
N HIS A 235 8.57 0.68 -0.29
CA HIS A 235 7.55 -0.03 -1.04
C HIS A 235 6.30 0.83 -1.26
N ASN A 236 5.78 1.45 -0.19
CA ASN A 236 4.61 2.32 -0.28
C ASN A 236 4.89 3.56 -1.13
N LYS A 237 6.04 4.22 -0.95
CA LYS A 237 6.44 5.38 -1.76
C LYS A 237 6.41 5.07 -3.26
N LEU A 238 7.01 3.95 -3.69
CA LEU A 238 6.99 3.55 -5.11
C LEU A 238 5.56 3.36 -5.63
N ASN A 239 4.68 2.77 -4.82
CA ASN A 239 3.27 2.59 -5.18
C ASN A 239 2.53 3.93 -5.33
N TRP A 240 2.82 4.93 -4.47
CA TRP A 240 2.28 6.30 -4.51
C TRP A 240 2.91 7.21 -5.58
N GLU A 241 4.05 6.80 -6.14
CA GLU A 241 4.72 7.49 -7.26
C GLU A 241 4.29 6.94 -8.62
N LEU A 242 3.31 6.02 -8.67
CA LEU A 242 2.90 5.29 -9.88
C LEU A 242 4.09 4.65 -10.61
N LYS A 243 5.08 4.15 -9.87
CA LYS A 243 6.15 3.30 -10.38
C LYS A 243 5.59 1.90 -10.66
N PRO A 244 6.15 1.17 -11.64
CA PRO A 244 5.67 -0.17 -11.93
C PRO A 244 5.94 -1.10 -10.75
N TYR A 245 4.94 -1.90 -10.41
CA TYR A 245 5.03 -2.91 -9.36
C TYR A 245 4.25 -4.16 -9.75
N LEU A 246 4.74 -5.30 -9.31
CA LEU A 246 4.13 -6.60 -9.52
C LEU A 246 3.50 -7.08 -8.22
N GLY A 247 2.21 -7.34 -8.24
CA GLY A 247 1.48 -7.96 -7.14
C GLY A 247 1.07 -9.38 -7.49
N LEU A 248 1.42 -10.34 -6.65
CA LEU A 248 1.13 -11.77 -6.85
C LEU A 248 0.32 -12.35 -5.67
N GLY A 249 -0.41 -13.42 -5.95
CA GLY A 249 -1.35 -14.03 -4.99
C GLY A 249 -2.75 -13.42 -5.08
N LEU A 250 -3.66 -13.93 -4.23
CA LEU A 250 -5.07 -13.57 -4.33
C LEU A 250 -5.29 -12.08 -4.03
N HIS A 251 -6.10 -11.41 -4.84
CA HIS A 251 -6.43 -9.98 -4.75
C HIS A 251 -5.25 -9.03 -4.94
N ALA A 252 -4.04 -9.54 -5.17
CA ALA A 252 -2.89 -8.71 -5.45
C ALA A 252 -3.07 -7.98 -6.78
N VAL A 253 -2.72 -6.71 -6.78
CA VAL A 253 -2.84 -5.82 -7.93
C VAL A 253 -1.44 -5.50 -8.45
N SER A 254 -1.29 -5.30 -9.75
CA SER A 254 -0.04 -4.79 -10.34
C SER A 254 -0.32 -3.56 -11.17
N LEU A 255 0.62 -2.63 -11.23
CA LEU A 255 0.67 -1.58 -12.25
C LEU A 255 1.86 -1.87 -13.15
N LEU A 256 1.61 -2.17 -14.41
CA LEU A 256 2.64 -2.46 -15.42
C LEU A 256 2.38 -1.62 -16.67
N PHE A 257 3.33 -1.69 -17.62
CA PHE A 257 3.24 -1.01 -18.91
C PHE A 257 3.48 -2.00 -20.04
N CYS A 258 2.86 -1.74 -21.19
CA CYS A 258 2.96 -2.59 -22.38
C CYS A 258 2.81 -1.77 -23.66
N ASN A 259 3.12 -2.38 -24.79
CA ASN A 259 2.76 -1.84 -26.09
C ASN A 259 1.42 -2.42 -26.57
N ASP A 260 0.56 -1.56 -27.12
CA ASP A 260 -0.58 -2.00 -27.91
C ASP A 260 -0.14 -2.48 -29.31
N LYS A 261 -1.10 -2.95 -30.12
CA LYS A 261 -0.83 -3.45 -31.49
C LYS A 261 -0.24 -2.39 -32.44
N ASN A 262 -0.36 -1.11 -32.09
CA ASN A 262 0.12 0.02 -32.85
C ASN A 262 1.41 0.62 -32.24
N ASN A 263 2.07 -0.11 -31.31
CA ASN A 263 3.24 0.33 -30.55
C ASN A 263 3.02 1.60 -29.71
N ASN A 264 1.78 1.89 -29.29
CA ASN A 264 1.55 2.91 -28.27
C ASN A 264 1.74 2.28 -26.88
N VAL A 265 2.41 3.02 -26.00
CA VAL A 265 2.56 2.62 -24.60
C VAL A 265 1.20 2.72 -23.91
N ARG A 266 0.85 1.70 -23.12
CA ARG A 266 -0.37 1.63 -22.32
C ARG A 266 -0.04 1.24 -20.88
N ALA A 267 -0.68 1.91 -19.92
CA ALA A 267 -0.74 1.45 -18.55
C ALA A 267 -1.76 0.33 -18.40
N LEU A 268 -1.44 -0.67 -17.60
CA LEU A 268 -2.31 -1.80 -17.35
C LEU A 268 -2.33 -2.15 -15.87
N ILE A 269 -3.50 -2.58 -15.43
CA ILE A 269 -3.71 -3.13 -14.11
C ILE A 269 -3.93 -4.63 -14.24
N ARG A 270 -3.06 -5.41 -13.59
CA ARG A 270 -3.25 -6.86 -13.41
C ARG A 270 -3.98 -7.09 -12.10
N LYS A 271 -5.06 -7.89 -12.11
CA LYS A 271 -5.70 -8.40 -10.89
C LYS A 271 -6.03 -9.88 -11.06
N ASP A 272 -5.83 -10.64 -9.99
CA ASP A 272 -6.22 -12.04 -9.94
C ASP A 272 -7.18 -12.31 -8.76
N PHE A 273 -8.44 -12.58 -9.10
CA PHE A 273 -9.50 -12.95 -8.16
C PHE A 273 -9.77 -14.46 -8.13
N GLY A 274 -9.12 -15.24 -8.99
CA GLY A 274 -9.37 -16.67 -9.19
C GLY A 274 -8.16 -17.54 -8.91
N PHE A 275 -7.12 -16.98 -8.26
CA PHE A 275 -5.92 -17.72 -7.87
C PHE A 275 -6.27 -19.03 -7.14
N VAL A 276 -7.33 -19.06 -6.34
CA VAL A 276 -7.75 -20.24 -5.56
C VAL A 276 -8.75 -21.14 -6.32
N LYS A 277 -9.33 -20.69 -7.45
CA LYS A 277 -10.49 -21.34 -8.08
C LYS A 277 -10.14 -22.45 -9.08
N ALA A 278 -9.06 -22.34 -9.84
CA ALA A 278 -8.62 -23.38 -10.78
C ALA A 278 -7.17 -23.16 -11.25
N ASN A 279 -6.49 -24.24 -11.63
CA ASN A 279 -5.13 -24.20 -12.23
C ASN A 279 -5.09 -23.48 -13.59
N ASN A 280 -6.20 -23.45 -14.33
CA ASN A 280 -6.30 -22.81 -15.65
C ASN A 280 -7.06 -21.46 -15.58
N HIS A 281 -7.16 -20.82 -14.42
CA HIS A 281 -7.78 -19.50 -14.32
C HIS A 281 -6.95 -18.46 -15.09
N LEU A 282 -7.63 -17.63 -15.88
CA LEU A 282 -7.00 -16.57 -16.64
C LEU A 282 -6.94 -15.31 -15.77
N VAL A 283 -5.72 -14.88 -15.44
CA VAL A 283 -5.43 -13.57 -14.85
C VAL A 283 -6.11 -12.48 -15.68
N THR A 284 -6.73 -11.50 -15.00
CA THR A 284 -7.37 -10.37 -15.68
C THR A 284 -6.38 -9.22 -15.82
N PHE A 285 -6.28 -8.71 -17.05
CA PHE A 285 -5.55 -7.51 -17.38
C PHE A 285 -6.55 -6.45 -17.84
N LYS A 286 -6.59 -5.32 -17.15
CA LYS A 286 -7.38 -4.14 -17.54
C LYS A 286 -6.42 -3.08 -18.08
N PHE A 287 -6.55 -2.72 -19.35
CA PHE A 287 -5.91 -1.52 -19.87
C PHE A 287 -6.58 -0.30 -19.25
N LEU A 288 -5.77 0.65 -18.77
CA LEU A 288 -6.28 1.95 -18.37
C LEU A 288 -6.38 2.82 -19.63
N GLU A 289 -7.46 3.60 -19.70
CA GLU A 289 -7.54 4.69 -20.67
C GLU A 289 -6.55 5.78 -20.27
N ASP A 290 -6.02 6.52 -21.26
CA ASP A 290 -4.96 7.50 -21.00
C ASP A 290 -5.40 8.59 -20.01
N LEU A 291 -6.67 9.01 -20.09
CA LEU A 291 -7.27 9.94 -19.12
C LEU A 291 -7.44 9.31 -17.73
N GLU A 292 -7.84 8.04 -17.65
CA GLU A 292 -7.94 7.31 -16.37
C GLU A 292 -6.56 7.27 -15.69
N PHE A 293 -5.52 6.92 -16.44
CA PHE A 293 -4.15 6.88 -15.90
C PHE A 293 -3.58 8.27 -15.57
N PHE A 294 -3.95 9.29 -16.36
CA PHE A 294 -3.62 10.68 -16.03
C PHE A 294 -4.25 11.12 -14.71
N ILE A 295 -5.54 10.78 -14.48
CA ILE A 295 -6.25 11.07 -13.23
C ILE A 295 -5.59 10.38 -12.04
N TYR A 296 -5.05 9.16 -12.20
CA TYR A 296 -4.34 8.45 -11.12
C TYR A 296 -3.17 9.27 -10.54
N HIS A 297 -2.53 10.14 -11.33
CA HIS A 297 -1.46 11.01 -10.85
C HIS A 297 -1.97 12.04 -9.84
N PHE A 298 -3.23 12.48 -9.98
CA PHE A 298 -3.88 13.37 -9.02
C PHE A 298 -4.34 12.60 -7.80
N ILE A 299 -4.90 11.39 -7.96
CA ILE A 299 -5.26 10.50 -6.85
C ILE A 299 -4.03 10.27 -5.97
N GLN A 300 -2.93 9.82 -6.56
CA GLN A 300 -1.77 9.49 -5.77
C GLN A 300 -0.99 10.72 -5.32
N GLY A 301 -0.68 11.64 -6.23
CA GLY A 301 0.15 12.81 -5.89
C GLY A 301 -0.49 13.69 -4.82
N LEU A 302 -1.79 14.00 -4.93
CA LEU A 302 -2.49 14.83 -3.93
C LEU A 302 -2.67 14.11 -2.58
N GLY A 303 -2.56 12.78 -2.55
CA GLY A 303 -2.53 11.98 -1.32
C GLY A 303 -1.22 12.08 -0.54
N THR A 304 -0.16 12.64 -1.12
CA THR A 304 1.18 12.72 -0.48
C THR A 304 1.58 14.13 -0.08
N ILE A 305 2.62 14.26 0.75
CA ILE A 305 3.31 15.54 1.00
C ILE A 305 4.04 16.09 -0.23
N GLN A 306 4.35 15.24 -1.21
CA GLN A 306 5.12 15.63 -2.39
C GLN A 306 4.25 16.29 -3.47
N GLY A 307 2.94 15.96 -3.51
CA GLY A 307 2.03 16.47 -4.52
C GLY A 307 2.22 15.82 -5.89
N VAL A 308 1.53 16.37 -6.88
CA VAL A 308 1.62 15.99 -8.29
C VAL A 308 2.77 16.77 -8.94
N SER A 309 3.76 16.05 -9.48
CA SER A 309 4.87 16.67 -10.21
C SER A 309 4.46 17.07 -11.63
N MET A 310 4.48 18.36 -11.92
CA MET A 310 4.23 18.91 -13.25
C MET A 310 5.23 18.41 -14.28
N ARG A 311 6.50 18.26 -13.87
CA ARG A 311 7.54 17.67 -14.71
C ARG A 311 7.22 16.22 -15.08
N SER A 312 6.76 15.42 -14.11
CA SER A 312 6.36 14.03 -14.37
C SER A 312 5.20 13.96 -15.36
N LEU A 313 4.15 14.78 -15.18
CA LEU A 313 3.02 14.83 -16.11
C LEU A 313 3.46 15.18 -17.54
N LYS A 314 4.29 16.22 -17.70
CA LYS A 314 4.81 16.65 -19.03
C LYS A 314 5.69 15.59 -19.70
N LEU A 315 6.42 14.79 -18.93
CA LEU A 315 7.24 13.71 -19.47
C LEU A 315 6.37 12.52 -19.90
N ARG A 316 5.41 12.13 -19.06
CA ARG A 316 4.61 10.91 -19.27
C ARG A 316 3.47 11.09 -20.26
N PHE A 317 2.97 12.31 -20.44
CA PHE A 317 1.76 12.58 -21.20
C PHE A 317 1.90 13.75 -22.17
N GLU A 318 1.18 13.63 -23.26
CA GLU A 318 0.89 14.72 -24.20
C GLU A 318 -0.55 15.18 -23.99
N TYR A 319 -0.74 16.46 -23.68
CA TYR A 319 -2.06 17.07 -23.46
C TYR A 319 -2.06 18.53 -23.91
N ASN A 320 -3.25 19.11 -24.06
CA ASN A 320 -3.40 20.51 -24.43
C ASN A 320 -3.03 21.42 -23.24
N GLU A 321 -1.93 22.18 -23.36
CA GLU A 321 -1.46 23.06 -22.29
C GLU A 321 -2.48 24.14 -21.91
N LYS A 322 -3.25 24.67 -22.86
CA LYS A 322 -4.27 25.68 -22.58
C LYS A 322 -5.42 25.12 -21.74
N GLN A 323 -5.91 23.93 -22.09
CA GLN A 323 -6.92 23.24 -21.26
C GLN A 323 -6.37 22.90 -19.88
N PHE A 324 -5.09 22.54 -19.80
CA PHE A 324 -4.46 22.24 -18.52
C PHE A 324 -4.33 23.50 -17.65
N ILE A 325 -3.97 24.66 -18.21
CA ILE A 325 -3.97 25.93 -17.47
C ILE A 325 -5.38 26.25 -16.94
N GLN A 326 -6.42 26.07 -17.76
CA GLN A 326 -7.81 26.27 -17.32
C GLN A 326 -8.19 25.31 -16.16
N PHE A 327 -7.69 24.08 -16.17
CA PHE A 327 -7.86 23.14 -15.07
C PHE A 327 -7.16 23.63 -13.78
N ILE A 328 -5.95 24.17 -13.88
CA ILE A 328 -5.24 24.76 -12.74
C ILE A 328 -5.99 25.97 -12.18
N ASP A 329 -6.52 26.84 -13.05
CA ASP A 329 -7.37 27.97 -12.66
C ASP A 329 -8.62 27.47 -11.93
N TYR A 330 -9.28 26.43 -12.46
CA TYR A 330 -10.41 25.79 -11.80
C TYR A 330 -10.05 25.25 -10.41
N CYS A 331 -8.96 24.49 -10.27
CA CYS A 331 -8.53 23.98 -8.97
C CYS A 331 -8.22 25.12 -7.98
N SER A 332 -7.72 26.27 -8.46
CA SER A 332 -7.53 27.47 -7.65
C SER A 332 -8.85 28.05 -7.12
N THR A 333 -9.97 27.88 -7.84
CA THR A 333 -11.31 28.27 -7.35
C THR A 333 -11.86 27.37 -6.24
N LEU A 334 -11.31 26.15 -6.07
CA LEU A 334 -11.71 25.21 -5.01
C LEU A 334 -11.23 25.65 -3.60
N GLY A 335 -10.52 26.78 -3.53
CA GLY A 335 -10.10 27.46 -2.30
C GLY A 335 -8.58 27.46 -2.13
N LYS A 336 -8.10 28.14 -1.08
CA LYS A 336 -6.66 28.27 -0.72
C LYS A 336 -5.98 26.95 -0.28
N LYS A 337 -6.62 25.83 -0.55
CA LYS A 337 -6.22 24.48 -0.14
C LYS A 337 -5.29 23.85 -1.17
N PHE A 338 -5.50 24.14 -2.45
CA PHE A 338 -4.50 23.82 -3.47
C PHE A 338 -3.35 24.83 -3.38
N VAL A 339 -2.14 24.30 -3.36
CA VAL A 339 -0.91 25.08 -3.51
C VAL A 339 -0.31 24.71 -4.86
N PHE A 340 -0.13 25.73 -5.66
CA PHE A 340 0.55 25.65 -6.95
C PHE A 340 1.88 26.35 -6.83
N ASN A 341 2.94 25.66 -7.18
CA ASN A 341 4.21 26.27 -7.55
C ASN A 341 4.57 25.81 -8.98
N ASP A 342 5.60 26.40 -9.58
CA ASP A 342 5.95 26.15 -10.99
C ASP A 342 6.15 24.66 -11.36
N ASN A 343 6.36 23.78 -10.37
CA ASN A 343 6.67 22.37 -10.59
C ASN A 343 5.73 21.37 -9.88
N ILE A 344 4.87 21.80 -8.96
CA ILE A 344 4.10 20.91 -8.07
C ILE A 344 2.69 21.45 -7.83
N ILE A 345 1.72 20.54 -7.84
CA ILE A 345 0.35 20.75 -7.36
C ILE A 345 0.17 19.93 -6.07
N LEU A 346 -0.20 20.56 -4.96
CA LEU A 346 -0.42 19.82 -3.70
C LEU A 346 -1.64 20.32 -2.94
N LEU A 347 -2.22 19.43 -2.12
CA LEU A 347 -3.21 19.80 -1.11
C LEU A 347 -2.50 20.19 0.19
N LYS A 348 -2.83 21.36 0.71
CA LYS A 348 -2.20 21.94 1.89
C LYS A 348 -2.68 21.25 3.17
N GLY A 349 -1.71 20.90 4.02
CA GLY A 349 -1.96 20.41 5.37
C GLY A 349 -2.90 19.21 5.35
N HIS A 350 -3.92 19.25 6.21
CA HIS A 350 -4.77 18.10 6.48
C HIS A 350 -5.94 17.92 5.48
N GLU A 351 -5.99 18.74 4.43
CA GLU A 351 -6.99 18.61 3.35
C GLU A 351 -6.82 17.35 2.51
N ARG A 352 -5.66 16.66 2.62
CA ARG A 352 -5.45 15.34 2.02
C ARG A 352 -6.43 14.28 2.52
N PHE A 353 -6.97 14.41 3.72
CA PHE A 353 -8.02 13.52 4.21
C PHE A 353 -9.33 13.65 3.41
N LYS A 354 -9.56 14.81 2.80
CA LYS A 354 -10.73 15.10 1.95
C LYS A 354 -10.42 14.85 0.48
N LEU A 355 -9.40 14.05 0.18
CA LEU A 355 -8.97 13.81 -1.19
C LEU A 355 -10.13 13.35 -2.08
N ASP A 356 -10.97 12.42 -1.62
CA ASP A 356 -12.11 11.92 -2.40
C ASP A 356 -13.05 13.03 -2.87
N PHE A 357 -13.32 14.02 -2.01
CA PHE A 357 -14.12 15.19 -2.38
C PHE A 357 -13.48 16.00 -3.51
N TYR A 358 -12.16 16.16 -3.49
CA TYR A 358 -11.42 16.83 -4.56
C TYR A 358 -11.35 16.01 -5.84
N LEU A 359 -11.18 14.69 -5.72
CA LEU A 359 -11.10 13.79 -6.87
C LEU A 359 -12.41 13.77 -7.66
N VAL A 360 -13.57 13.73 -7.00
CA VAL A 360 -14.87 13.84 -7.68
C VAL A 360 -14.95 15.11 -8.52
N LYS A 361 -14.50 16.25 -7.97
CA LYS A 361 -14.48 17.52 -8.69
C LYS A 361 -13.52 17.54 -9.87
N ILE A 362 -12.32 16.96 -9.69
CA ILE A 362 -11.30 16.87 -10.73
C ILE A 362 -11.78 15.97 -11.87
N ILE A 363 -12.36 14.81 -11.56
CA ILE A 363 -12.92 13.87 -12.55
C ILE A 363 -14.03 14.55 -13.34
N ASN A 364 -15.01 15.13 -12.65
CA ASN A 364 -16.12 15.84 -13.32
C ASN A 364 -15.61 16.98 -14.22
N TYR A 365 -14.60 17.74 -13.77
CA TYR A 365 -14.02 18.79 -14.60
C TYR A 365 -13.44 18.24 -15.90
N PHE A 366 -12.67 17.16 -15.85
CA PHE A 366 -12.07 16.58 -17.06
C PHE A 366 -13.12 16.03 -18.01
N ASP A 367 -14.17 15.41 -17.48
CA ASP A 367 -15.30 14.89 -18.25
C ASP A 367 -16.08 16.03 -18.93
N ASP A 368 -16.48 17.05 -18.17
CA ASP A 368 -17.28 18.20 -18.66
C ASP A 368 -16.56 19.03 -19.72
N ASN A 369 -15.21 19.06 -19.66
CA ASN A 369 -14.38 19.83 -20.58
C ASN A 369 -13.76 18.99 -21.71
N PHE A 370 -14.13 17.70 -21.81
CA PHE A 370 -13.61 16.76 -22.81
C PHE A 370 -12.08 16.79 -22.89
N PHE A 371 -11.41 16.74 -21.73
CA PHE A 371 -9.96 16.85 -21.67
C PHE A 371 -9.30 15.67 -22.39
N LYS A 372 -8.43 15.97 -23.36
CA LYS A 372 -7.72 14.95 -24.13
C LYS A 372 -6.28 14.88 -23.68
N VAL A 373 -5.86 13.65 -23.39
CA VAL A 373 -4.49 13.33 -23.01
C VAL A 373 -4.08 12.03 -23.68
N LYS A 374 -2.80 11.92 -24.03
CA LYS A 374 -2.20 10.71 -24.56
C LYS A 374 -1.01 10.29 -23.71
N PHE A 375 -0.99 9.03 -23.29
CA PHE A 375 0.13 8.47 -22.55
C PHE A 375 1.28 8.13 -23.52
N ARG A 376 2.50 8.50 -23.13
CA ARG A 376 3.69 8.43 -23.99
C ARG A 376 4.86 7.68 -23.36
N LEU A 377 5.08 7.81 -22.05
CA LEU A 377 6.25 7.24 -21.38
C LEU A 377 5.92 6.59 -20.02
N PRO A 378 6.39 5.35 -19.78
CA PRO A 378 6.16 4.61 -18.54
C PRO A 378 6.74 5.26 -17.29
#